data_AF-A0A7J8LGE6-F1
#
_entry.id   AF-A0A7J8LGE6-F1
#
_cell.length_a   1.000
_cell.length_b   1.000
_cell.length_c   1.000
_cell.angle_alpha   90.00
_cell.angle_beta   90.00
_cell.angle_gamma   90.00
#
_symmetry.space_group_name_H-M   'P 1'
#
loop_
_entity.id
_entity.type
_entity.pdbx_description
1 polymer ?
#
loop_
_entity_poly.entity_id
_entity_poly.type
_entity_poly.pdbx_seq_one_letter_code
_entity_poly.pdbx_strand_id
1 'polypeptide(L)'
;MIVGMDLNASPLPEDDEDPYETHIEHYSAPEEHVESAVEISRREREERRKRLRSDRPDDRPVHISQPVIYDHFYQNRNSTFYDKSRIPPGWLDCPAVGKEIGCIIPSKVPLGESYNDCVPPGKRYSFKQAVHKQEVSGRKLGLVIDLTNTSRYYQTTDLKKKGIKHVKIQCRGRDAVPENASVNTFVYEVSQFLLRQKSNKYILVHCTHGYNRTGYMIIHYLMRTQPMSVTQAINFFSEARPPGIYKPDYIDALYAFYHERRPESLVCPPTPEWKRSSDLDLNGEAAVDDDDDDDDDGAPTALP
;
A
#
# COMPACT_ATOMS: atom_id res chain seq x y z
N MET A 1 -12.21 -75.15 14.32
CA MET A 1 -12.83 -75.95 15.41
C MET A 1 -12.83 -75.09 16.66
N ILE A 2 -13.96 -75.12 17.35
CA ILE A 2 -14.33 -74.30 18.51
C ILE A 2 -13.80 -75.00 19.77
N VAL A 3 -13.16 -74.24 20.66
CA VAL A 3 -13.15 -74.46 22.12
C VAL A 3 -13.11 -73.03 22.69
N GLY A 4 -14.06 -72.52 23.49
CA GLY A 4 -14.96 -73.16 24.43
C GLY A 4 -14.56 -72.74 25.84
N MET A 5 -14.98 -71.53 26.22
CA MET A 5 -15.13 -70.87 27.55
C MET A 5 -14.66 -71.62 28.81
N ASP A 6 -14.05 -70.91 29.77
CA ASP A 6 -14.82 -70.52 30.98
C ASP A 6 -14.17 -69.38 31.79
N LEU A 7 -15.04 -68.49 32.26
CA LEU A 7 -14.82 -67.37 33.16
C LEU A 7 -15.47 -67.76 34.50
N ASN A 8 -14.68 -68.01 35.55
CA ASN A 8 -15.09 -67.83 36.95
C ASN A 8 -13.97 -68.25 37.92
N ALA A 9 -13.20 -67.28 38.40
CA ALA A 9 -12.58 -67.32 39.73
C ALA A 9 -12.06 -65.93 40.09
N SER A 10 -12.70 -65.26 41.04
CA SER A 10 -12.09 -64.15 41.80
C SER A 10 -11.57 -64.68 43.12
N PRO A 11 -10.40 -64.19 43.56
CA PRO A 11 -10.27 -63.75 44.95
C PRO A 11 -9.76 -62.30 45.06
N LEU A 12 -10.05 -61.74 46.22
CA LEU A 12 -10.01 -60.34 46.70
C LEU A 12 -8.58 -59.75 46.85
N PRO A 13 -8.44 -58.43 47.09
CA PRO A 13 -7.27 -57.64 46.74
C PRO A 13 -6.16 -57.71 47.80
N GLU A 14 -4.92 -57.63 47.35
CA GLU A 14 -3.78 -57.30 48.18
C GLU A 14 -3.30 -55.90 47.74
N ASP A 15 -3.53 -54.93 48.63
CA ASP A 15 -2.93 -53.60 48.62
C ASP A 15 -1.44 -53.77 48.96
N ASP A 16 -0.55 -53.33 48.07
CA ASP A 16 0.72 -52.74 48.47
C ASP A 16 1.18 -51.79 47.35
N GLU A 17 1.22 -50.51 47.71
CA GLU A 17 1.60 -49.37 46.88
C GLU A 17 3.10 -49.37 46.57
N ASP A 18 3.46 -49.32 45.28
CA ASP A 18 4.77 -48.86 44.82
C ASP A 18 4.54 -47.86 43.66
N PRO A 19 4.79 -46.56 43.83
CA PRO A 19 4.72 -45.62 42.73
C PRO A 19 6.07 -45.51 42.02
N TYR A 20 6.17 -46.15 40.87
CA TYR A 20 7.09 -45.79 39.80
C TYR A 20 6.65 -44.46 39.18
N GLU A 21 7.17 -43.34 39.69
CA GLU A 21 7.01 -42.04 39.03
C GLU A 21 7.89 -41.97 37.78
N THR A 22 7.22 -42.10 36.64
CA THR A 22 7.77 -41.81 35.31
C THR A 22 7.80 -40.30 35.12
N HIS A 23 8.97 -39.74 34.82
CA HIS A 23 9.15 -38.35 34.42
C HIS A 23 8.21 -37.96 33.27
N ILE A 24 7.23 -37.09 33.54
CA ILE A 24 6.45 -36.39 32.51
C ILE A 24 6.76 -34.90 32.62
N GLU A 25 7.62 -34.42 31.72
CA GLU A 25 7.81 -32.99 31.46
C GLU A 25 6.51 -32.45 30.83
N HIS A 26 5.79 -31.62 31.57
CA HIS A 26 4.68 -30.83 31.05
C HIS A 26 5.22 -29.75 30.10
N TYR A 27 5.22 -30.03 28.80
CA TYR A 27 5.39 -29.01 27.76
C TYR A 27 4.12 -28.16 27.69
N SER A 28 4.13 -27.00 28.32
CA SER A 28 3.14 -25.95 28.08
C SER A 28 3.49 -25.22 26.76
N ALA A 29 2.53 -25.16 25.84
CA ALA A 29 2.65 -24.43 24.58
C ALA A 29 2.87 -22.92 24.83
N PRO A 30 3.64 -22.19 23.98
CA PRO A 30 3.83 -20.76 24.15
C PRO A 30 2.55 -20.00 23.77
N GLU A 31 2.02 -19.19 24.69
CA GLU A 31 0.98 -18.22 24.40
C GLU A 31 1.49 -17.16 23.41
N GLU A 32 0.74 -16.91 22.34
CA GLU A 32 1.01 -15.82 21.40
C GLU A 32 0.83 -14.47 22.11
N HIS A 33 1.94 -13.86 22.52
CA HIS A 33 1.94 -12.53 23.11
C HIS A 33 1.66 -11.47 22.03
N VAL A 34 0.38 -11.09 21.88
CA VAL A 34 -0.03 -9.96 21.04
C VAL A 34 0.33 -8.66 21.76
N GLU A 35 1.43 -8.02 21.36
CA GLU A 35 1.83 -6.71 21.91
C GLU A 35 0.79 -5.62 21.59
N SER A 36 0.33 -4.93 22.63
CA SER A 36 -0.56 -3.76 22.49
C SER A 36 0.16 -2.59 21.82
N ALA A 37 -0.57 -1.72 21.13
CA ALA A 37 -0.04 -0.49 20.54
C ALA A 37 0.71 0.40 21.56
N VAL A 38 0.33 0.31 22.83
CA VAL A 38 0.99 1.01 23.94
C VAL A 38 2.36 0.38 24.27
N GLU A 39 2.46 -0.95 24.22
CA GLU A 39 3.70 -1.72 24.43
C GLU A 39 4.74 -1.37 23.35
N ILE A 40 4.29 -1.36 22.09
CA ILE A 40 5.11 -1.02 20.92
C ILE A 40 5.62 0.43 21.06
N SER A 41 4.75 1.37 21.43
CA SER A 41 5.13 2.78 21.63
C SER A 41 6.16 2.96 22.75
N ARG A 42 6.01 2.22 23.86
CA ARG A 42 6.93 2.29 25.00
C ARG A 42 8.31 1.74 24.64
N ARG A 43 8.36 0.60 23.94
CA ARG A 43 9.60 -0.02 23.46
C ARG A 43 10.38 0.89 22.51
N GLU A 44 9.70 1.48 21.52
CA GLU A 44 10.33 2.43 20.58
C GLU A 44 10.87 3.69 21.29
N ARG A 45 10.18 4.17 22.32
CA ARG A 45 10.64 5.33 23.13
C ARG A 45 11.90 5.01 23.92
N GLU A 46 12.02 3.81 24.47
CA GLU A 46 13.21 3.37 25.20
C GLU A 46 14.41 3.17 24.26
N GLU A 47 14.19 2.61 23.07
CA GLU A 47 15.23 2.50 22.06
C GLU A 47 15.76 3.87 21.60
N ARG A 48 14.88 4.87 21.41
CA ARG A 48 15.29 6.26 21.09
C ARG A 48 16.18 6.86 22.19
N ARG A 49 15.81 6.65 23.47
CA ARG A 49 16.62 7.13 24.60
C ARG A 49 17.99 6.47 24.66
N LYS A 50 18.10 5.20 24.27
CA LYS A 50 19.36 4.46 24.23
C LYS A 50 20.28 4.94 23.11
N ARG A 51 19.74 5.24 21.92
CA ARG A 51 20.48 5.83 20.80
C ARG A 51 21.00 7.24 21.12
N LEU A 52 20.14 8.08 21.70
CA LEU A 52 20.52 9.45 22.13
C LEU A 52 21.59 9.49 23.24
N ARG A 53 21.71 8.43 24.05
CA ARG A 53 22.79 8.29 25.05
C ARG A 53 24.10 7.80 24.44
N SER A 54 24.04 7.15 23.27
CA SER A 54 25.22 6.63 22.57
C SER A 54 25.92 7.70 21.73
N ASP A 55 25.21 8.75 21.31
CA ASP A 55 25.70 9.76 20.33
C ASP A 55 26.16 11.09 20.95
N ARG A 56 26.69 11.11 22.19
CA ARG A 56 27.33 12.30 22.76
C ARG A 56 28.84 12.13 22.88
N PRO A 57 29.65 12.69 21.96
CA PRO A 57 31.02 13.05 22.28
C PRO A 57 31.03 14.38 23.05
N ASP A 58 31.76 14.36 24.16
CA ASP A 58 32.09 15.50 25.02
C ASP A 58 33.04 16.43 24.24
N ASP A 59 32.74 17.74 24.15
CA ASP A 59 33.72 18.84 24.16
C ASP A 59 33.06 20.22 23.93
N ARG A 60 33.45 21.18 24.75
CA ARG A 60 33.27 22.65 24.64
C ARG A 60 34.60 23.29 25.10
N PRO A 61 34.85 24.59 24.90
CA PRO A 61 34.38 25.58 23.90
C PRO A 61 35.56 26.42 23.33
N VAL A 62 35.35 27.40 22.41
CA VAL A 62 35.91 28.79 22.48
C VAL A 62 35.17 29.72 21.47
N HIS A 63 34.82 30.92 21.95
CA HIS A 63 34.25 32.10 21.28
C HIS A 63 35.17 32.76 20.23
N ILE A 64 34.60 33.43 19.21
CA ILE A 64 35.09 34.73 18.66
C ILE A 64 33.94 35.41 17.87
N SER A 65 33.94 36.74 17.89
CA SER A 65 32.81 37.67 17.71
C SER A 65 32.87 38.49 16.40
N GLN A 66 31.70 38.66 15.74
CA GLN A 66 31.23 39.82 14.93
C GLN A 66 31.99 40.28 13.64
N PRO A 67 31.39 41.07 12.71
CA PRO A 67 30.16 41.87 12.81
C PRO A 67 29.11 41.74 11.69
N VAL A 68 27.99 42.42 11.97
CA VAL A 68 26.72 42.57 11.24
C VAL A 68 26.87 43.53 10.06
N ILE A 69 26.41 43.14 8.86
CA ILE A 69 26.10 44.06 7.76
C ILE A 69 24.65 43.85 7.36
N TYR A 70 23.86 44.91 7.56
CA TYR A 70 22.52 45.10 7.04
C TYR A 70 22.57 45.05 5.50
N ASP A 71 21.80 44.16 4.88
CA ASP A 71 21.25 44.48 3.56
C ASP A 71 19.80 44.02 3.49
N HIS A 72 18.93 45.02 3.41
CA HIS A 72 17.49 44.88 3.44
C HIS A 72 16.98 44.85 2.00
N PHE A 73 16.24 43.79 1.69
CA PHE A 73 15.17 43.74 0.69
C PHE A 73 15.54 43.88 -0.80
N TYR A 74 15.70 42.72 -1.44
CA TYR A 74 14.83 42.31 -2.55
C TYR A 74 14.52 40.82 -2.43
N GLN A 75 13.59 40.47 -1.53
CA GLN A 75 12.88 39.19 -1.59
C GLN A 75 11.89 39.25 -2.75
N ASN A 76 12.28 38.76 -3.93
CA ASN A 76 11.28 38.30 -4.89
C ASN A 76 11.85 37.29 -5.89
N ARG A 77 12.12 36.08 -5.41
CA ARG A 77 12.03 34.85 -6.20
C ARG A 77 11.57 33.73 -5.27
N ASN A 78 10.27 33.47 -5.26
CA ASN A 78 9.69 32.26 -4.70
C ASN A 78 10.22 31.06 -5.50
N SER A 79 11.43 30.61 -5.18
CA SER A 79 11.83 29.24 -5.43
C SER A 79 11.07 28.41 -4.41
N THR A 80 9.92 27.88 -4.83
CA THR A 80 9.16 26.89 -4.09
C THR A 80 10.08 25.68 -3.88
N PHE A 81 10.74 25.63 -2.72
CA PHE A 81 11.36 24.40 -2.25
C PHE A 81 10.22 23.39 -2.06
N TYR A 82 9.99 22.55 -3.06
CA TYR A 82 9.04 21.44 -2.95
C TYR A 82 9.50 20.55 -1.80
N ASP A 83 8.70 20.53 -0.73
CA ASP A 83 8.98 19.72 0.44
C ASP A 83 8.84 18.25 0.05
N LYS A 84 9.99 17.60 -0.16
CA LYS A 84 10.11 16.17 -0.50
C LYS A 84 9.42 15.26 0.52
N SER A 85 9.06 15.76 1.71
CA SER A 85 8.42 15.01 2.79
C SER A 85 6.92 15.25 2.94
N ARG A 86 6.30 16.14 2.16
CA ARG A 86 4.84 16.38 2.26
C ARG A 86 4.06 15.14 1.81
N ILE A 87 3.15 14.66 2.66
CA ILE A 87 2.25 13.56 2.30
C ILE A 87 1.20 14.01 1.28
N PRO A 88 0.74 13.15 0.35
CA PRO A 88 -0.29 13.55 -0.60
C PRO A 88 -1.60 13.93 0.12
N PRO A 89 -2.29 15.00 -0.32
CA PRO A 89 -3.60 15.35 0.20
C PRO A 89 -4.57 14.16 0.16
N GLY A 90 -5.34 13.98 1.23
CA GLY A 90 -6.34 12.90 1.34
C GLY A 90 -5.75 11.50 1.51
N TRP A 91 -4.41 11.36 1.59
CA TRP A 91 -3.78 10.04 1.68
C TRP A 91 -3.97 9.36 3.04
N LEU A 92 -4.00 10.11 4.15
CA LEU A 92 -4.03 9.55 5.51
C LEU A 92 -5.26 8.69 5.75
N ASP A 93 -6.44 9.20 5.39
CA ASP A 93 -7.72 8.54 5.63
C ASP A 93 -8.21 7.71 4.43
N CYS A 94 -7.51 7.81 3.30
CA CYS A 94 -7.72 6.92 2.16
C CYS A 94 -7.49 5.45 2.57
N PRO A 95 -8.45 4.53 2.33
CA PRO A 95 -8.28 3.10 2.60
C PRO A 95 -7.06 2.52 1.89
N ALA A 96 -6.28 1.66 2.54
CA ALA A 96 -4.99 1.22 2.00
C ALA A 96 -5.10 0.36 0.72
N VAL A 97 -5.97 -0.67 0.74
CA VAL A 97 -6.12 -1.67 -0.33
C VAL A 97 -7.59 -1.98 -0.56
N GLY A 98 -7.95 -2.36 -1.80
CA GLY A 98 -9.23 -2.99 -2.11
C GLY A 98 -9.15 -4.52 -2.08
N LYS A 99 -10.27 -5.15 -2.38
CA LYS A 99 -10.37 -6.58 -2.68
C LYS A 99 -9.68 -6.88 -4.01
N GLU A 100 -9.17 -8.10 -4.15
CA GLU A 100 -8.61 -8.61 -5.38
C GLU A 100 -9.66 -8.73 -6.49
N ILE A 101 -9.24 -8.43 -7.71
CA ILE A 101 -9.99 -8.64 -8.95
C ILE A 101 -9.16 -9.63 -9.76
N GLY A 102 -9.53 -10.91 -9.69
CA GLY A 102 -8.67 -12.00 -10.14
C GLY A 102 -7.36 -12.00 -9.35
N CYS A 103 -6.23 -11.75 -10.03
CA CYS A 103 -4.91 -11.65 -9.41
C CYS A 103 -4.45 -10.20 -9.15
N ILE A 104 -5.30 -9.20 -9.41
CA ILE A 104 -4.95 -7.77 -9.31
C ILE A 104 -5.49 -7.20 -8.01
N ILE A 105 -4.66 -6.48 -7.26
CA ILE A 105 -5.01 -5.82 -5.99
C ILE A 105 -4.88 -4.31 -6.18
N PRO A 106 -5.99 -3.56 -6.21
CA PRO A 106 -5.96 -2.10 -6.21
C PRO A 106 -5.51 -1.58 -4.85
N SER A 107 -4.58 -0.62 -4.84
CA SER A 107 -3.99 -0.05 -3.62
C SER A 107 -3.77 1.45 -3.78
N LYS A 108 -3.78 2.19 -2.66
CA LYS A 108 -3.14 3.52 -2.61
C LYS A 108 -1.62 3.37 -2.65
N VAL A 109 -0.88 4.45 -2.91
CA VAL A 109 0.59 4.41 -2.90
C VAL A 109 1.11 4.12 -1.50
N PRO A 110 2.02 3.15 -1.30
CA PRO A 110 2.72 3.02 -0.03
C PRO A 110 3.78 4.12 0.13
N LEU A 111 3.92 4.67 1.33
CA LEU A 111 4.92 5.68 1.65
C LEU A 111 6.13 5.06 2.35
N GLY A 112 7.33 5.44 1.90
CA GLY A 112 8.60 5.00 2.45
C GLY A 112 8.87 5.55 3.85
N GLU A 113 9.92 5.05 4.48
CA GLU A 113 10.29 5.42 5.87
C GLU A 113 10.61 6.91 6.04
N SER A 114 10.95 7.61 4.96
CA SER A 114 11.15 9.07 4.94
C SER A 114 9.90 9.88 5.33
N TYR A 115 8.71 9.29 5.29
CA TYR A 115 7.45 9.93 5.68
C TYR A 115 7.02 9.58 7.12
N ASN A 116 7.80 8.77 7.86
CA ASN A 116 7.40 8.27 9.18
C ASN A 116 7.18 9.36 10.23
N ASP A 117 7.85 10.51 10.09
CA ASP A 117 7.68 11.66 10.98
C ASP A 117 6.43 12.49 10.63
N CYS A 118 5.94 12.39 9.39
CA CYS A 118 4.72 13.05 8.92
C CYS A 118 3.47 12.17 9.02
N VAL A 119 3.64 10.85 9.24
CA VAL A 119 2.54 9.87 9.29
C VAL A 119 2.46 9.22 10.67
N PRO A 120 1.34 9.38 11.41
CA PRO A 120 1.14 8.75 12.71
C PRO A 120 1.32 7.22 12.65
N PRO A 121 1.92 6.56 13.66
CA PRO A 121 2.23 5.13 13.63
C PRO A 121 1.07 4.22 13.18
N GLY A 122 -0.15 4.46 13.68
CA GLY A 122 -1.34 3.67 13.33
C GLY A 122 -1.92 3.91 11.92
N LYS A 123 -1.41 4.90 11.19
CA LYS A 123 -1.83 5.27 9.83
C LYS A 123 -0.76 4.98 8.77
N ARG A 124 0.41 4.47 9.19
CA ARG A 124 1.52 4.14 8.28
C ARG A 124 1.12 3.02 7.32
N TYR A 125 1.51 3.18 6.06
CA TYR A 125 1.31 2.20 5.01
C TYR A 125 2.55 2.20 4.11
N SER A 126 3.59 1.51 4.55
CA SER A 126 4.83 1.27 3.80
C SER A 126 4.73 0.05 2.90
N PHE A 127 5.69 -0.12 1.98
CA PHE A 127 5.75 -1.34 1.16
C PHE A 127 5.91 -2.61 1.99
N LYS A 128 6.65 -2.55 3.10
CA LYS A 128 6.76 -3.68 4.04
C LYS A 128 5.39 -4.07 4.59
N GLN A 129 4.58 -3.08 4.99
CA GLN A 129 3.22 -3.30 5.47
C GLN A 129 2.27 -3.75 4.35
N ALA A 130 2.39 -3.20 3.15
CA ALA A 130 1.60 -3.59 1.98
C ALA A 130 1.83 -5.07 1.63
N VAL A 131 3.09 -5.50 1.56
CA VAL A 131 3.46 -6.90 1.30
C VAL A 131 2.95 -7.80 2.42
N HIS A 132 3.23 -7.44 3.68
CA HIS A 132 2.81 -8.25 4.83
C HIS A 132 1.30 -8.43 4.89
N LYS A 133 0.52 -7.36 4.62
CA LYS A 133 -0.94 -7.43 4.58
C LYS A 133 -1.47 -8.43 3.54
N GLN A 134 -0.79 -8.53 2.39
CA GLN A 134 -1.14 -9.52 1.37
C GLN A 134 -0.69 -10.93 1.77
N GLU A 135 0.49 -11.09 2.35
CA GLU A 135 1.00 -12.38 2.84
C GLU A 135 0.06 -12.98 3.90
N VAL A 136 -0.42 -12.17 4.86
CA VAL A 136 -1.43 -12.57 5.87
C VAL A 136 -2.75 -12.98 5.22
N SER A 137 -3.09 -12.40 4.08
CA SER A 137 -4.28 -12.78 3.29
C SER A 137 -4.03 -14.01 2.40
N GLY A 138 -2.90 -14.71 2.54
CA GLY A 138 -2.53 -15.86 1.71
C GLY A 138 -2.06 -15.49 0.30
N ARG A 139 -1.74 -14.20 0.04
CA ARG A 139 -1.41 -13.67 -1.28
C ARG A 139 0.06 -13.28 -1.37
N LYS A 140 0.79 -13.94 -2.27
CA LYS A 140 2.18 -13.59 -2.56
C LYS A 140 2.26 -12.59 -3.71
N LEU A 141 2.76 -11.38 -3.46
CA LEU A 141 2.99 -10.40 -4.52
C LEU A 141 4.15 -10.84 -5.43
N GLY A 142 3.99 -10.60 -6.74
CA GLY A 142 5.05 -10.83 -7.73
C GLY A 142 5.28 -9.66 -8.68
N LEU A 143 4.33 -8.73 -8.78
CA LEU A 143 4.44 -7.53 -9.58
C LEU A 143 3.80 -6.35 -8.84
N VAL A 144 4.43 -5.18 -8.94
CA VAL A 144 3.87 -3.89 -8.57
C VAL A 144 3.85 -3.03 -9.82
N ILE A 145 2.67 -2.49 -10.15
CA ILE A 145 2.51 -1.49 -11.20
C ILE A 145 2.18 -0.15 -10.55
N ASP A 146 3.11 0.79 -10.73
CA ASP A 146 3.07 2.15 -10.19
C ASP A 146 2.63 3.13 -11.29
N LEU A 147 1.48 3.76 -11.09
CA LEU A 147 0.84 4.70 -12.01
C LEU A 147 1.06 6.17 -11.62
N THR A 148 1.85 6.44 -10.59
CA THR A 148 2.16 7.81 -10.14
C THR A 148 3.13 8.48 -11.12
N ASN A 149 3.11 9.81 -11.20
CA ASN A 149 4.04 10.57 -12.03
C ASN A 149 5.33 10.95 -11.27
N THR A 150 5.59 10.36 -10.11
CA THR A 150 6.73 10.70 -9.26
C THR A 150 7.44 9.47 -8.71
N SER A 151 8.71 9.60 -8.38
CA SER A 151 9.49 8.56 -7.70
C SER A 151 9.73 8.86 -6.21
N ARG A 152 9.13 9.92 -5.66
CA ARG A 152 9.43 10.40 -4.29
C ARG A 152 8.81 9.57 -3.16
N TYR A 153 7.82 8.73 -3.46
CA TYR A 153 7.02 8.09 -2.42
C TYR A 153 7.73 6.93 -1.73
N TYR A 154 8.54 6.15 -2.45
CA TYR A 154 9.22 4.99 -1.89
C TYR A 154 10.37 4.51 -2.79
N GLN A 155 11.27 3.72 -2.23
CA GLN A 155 12.36 3.07 -2.98
C GLN A 155 11.95 1.66 -3.44
N THR A 156 12.39 1.27 -4.63
CA THR A 156 12.05 -0.03 -5.24
C THR A 156 13.06 -1.15 -4.88
N THR A 157 14.12 -0.83 -4.16
CA THR A 157 15.19 -1.76 -3.75
C THR A 157 14.64 -2.94 -2.95
N ASP A 158 13.73 -2.69 -2.02
CA ASP A 158 13.14 -3.72 -1.16
C ASP A 158 12.21 -4.67 -1.93
N LEU A 159 11.55 -4.19 -2.99
CA LEU A 159 10.75 -5.03 -3.89
C LEU A 159 11.65 -6.03 -4.63
N LYS A 160 12.77 -5.55 -5.17
CA LYS A 160 13.74 -6.39 -5.89
C LYS A 160 14.31 -7.48 -4.97
N LYS A 161 14.66 -7.14 -3.73
CA LYS A 161 15.15 -8.12 -2.73
C LYS A 161 14.13 -9.22 -2.41
N LYS A 162 12.83 -8.90 -2.43
CA LYS A 162 11.73 -9.86 -2.25
C LYS A 162 11.34 -10.61 -3.55
N GLY A 163 12.04 -10.37 -4.66
CA GLY A 163 11.72 -10.99 -5.96
C GLY A 163 10.40 -10.50 -6.56
N ILE A 164 10.00 -9.26 -6.24
CA ILE A 164 8.80 -8.59 -6.76
C ILE A 164 9.25 -7.65 -7.89
N LYS A 165 8.73 -7.85 -9.11
CA LYS A 165 8.98 -6.95 -10.24
C LYS A 165 8.28 -5.62 -9.95
N HIS A 166 8.93 -4.50 -10.26
CA HIS A 166 8.30 -3.17 -10.24
C HIS A 166 8.29 -2.62 -11.66
N VAL A 167 7.15 -2.08 -12.08
CA VAL A 167 6.93 -1.42 -13.37
C VAL A 167 6.30 -0.07 -13.08
N LYS A 168 6.90 1.00 -13.60
CA LYS A 168 6.35 2.36 -13.53
C LYS A 168 5.74 2.73 -14.87
N ILE A 169 4.46 3.10 -14.88
CA ILE A 169 3.74 3.62 -16.04
C ILE A 169 3.30 5.03 -15.67
N GLN A 170 4.15 6.01 -15.97
CA GLN A 170 3.91 7.41 -15.64
C GLN A 170 2.66 7.90 -16.38
N CYS A 171 1.61 8.20 -15.63
CA CYS A 171 0.39 8.81 -16.15
C CYS A 171 0.50 10.31 -15.93
N ARG A 172 0.46 11.09 -17.01
CA ARG A 172 0.60 12.56 -16.95
C ARG A 172 -0.45 13.18 -16.03
N GLY A 173 -0.07 14.26 -15.33
CA GLY A 173 -0.95 15.08 -14.50
C GLY A 173 -2.02 15.84 -15.29
N ARG A 174 -2.88 16.58 -14.57
CA ARG A 174 -3.99 17.45 -15.05
C ARG A 174 -5.28 16.78 -15.49
N ASP A 175 -6.07 16.28 -14.54
CA ASP A 175 -7.50 15.89 -14.72
C ASP A 175 -7.83 15.20 -16.04
N ALA A 176 -6.90 14.39 -16.53
CA ALA A 176 -7.01 13.67 -17.78
C ALA A 176 -6.91 12.17 -17.50
N VAL A 177 -7.62 11.40 -18.30
CA VAL A 177 -7.51 9.94 -18.29
C VAL A 177 -6.16 9.49 -18.84
N PRO A 178 -5.64 8.33 -18.40
CA PRO A 178 -4.41 7.77 -18.97
C PRO A 178 -4.48 7.62 -20.49
N GLU A 179 -3.38 7.99 -21.17
CA GLU A 179 -3.24 7.85 -22.62
C GLU A 179 -3.33 6.38 -23.07
N ASN A 180 -3.80 6.16 -24.30
CA ASN A 180 -3.95 4.82 -24.88
C ASN A 180 -2.65 4.01 -24.86
N ALA A 181 -1.49 4.66 -25.03
CA ALA A 181 -0.19 4.00 -24.94
C ALA A 181 0.05 3.43 -23.53
N SER A 182 -0.18 4.21 -22.48
CA SER A 182 -0.06 3.79 -21.08
C SER A 182 -1.04 2.65 -20.75
N VAL A 183 -2.28 2.72 -21.26
CA VAL A 183 -3.26 1.63 -21.14
C VAL A 183 -2.76 0.36 -21.81
N ASN A 184 -2.22 0.46 -23.03
CA ASN A 184 -1.69 -0.70 -23.76
C ASN A 184 -0.52 -1.34 -23.01
N THR A 185 0.41 -0.53 -22.48
CA THR A 185 1.52 -1.00 -21.65
C THR A 185 1.00 -1.71 -20.39
N PHE A 186 0.01 -1.14 -19.71
CA PHE A 186 -0.58 -1.76 -18.52
C PHE A 186 -1.17 -3.14 -18.85
N VAL A 187 -2.01 -3.22 -19.87
CA VAL A 187 -2.66 -4.47 -20.30
C VAL A 187 -1.62 -5.52 -20.70
N TYR A 188 -0.57 -5.10 -21.42
CA TYR A 188 0.54 -5.96 -21.81
C TYR A 188 1.28 -6.51 -20.58
N GLU A 189 1.70 -5.66 -19.65
CA GLU A 189 2.48 -6.06 -18.46
C GLU A 189 1.70 -7.02 -17.56
N VAL A 190 0.41 -6.73 -17.33
CA VAL A 190 -0.48 -7.64 -16.59
C VAL A 190 -0.60 -8.97 -17.30
N SER A 191 -0.91 -8.97 -18.61
CA SER A 191 -1.09 -10.20 -19.38
C SER A 191 0.19 -11.03 -19.43
N GLN A 192 1.34 -10.42 -19.68
CA GLN A 192 2.63 -11.11 -19.71
C GLN A 192 3.01 -11.70 -18.36
N PHE A 193 2.76 -10.96 -17.27
CA PHE A 193 3.02 -11.48 -15.94
C PHE A 193 2.16 -12.72 -15.64
N LEU A 194 0.86 -12.67 -15.95
CA LEU A 194 -0.07 -13.76 -15.71
C LEU A 194 0.19 -14.98 -16.61
N LEU A 195 0.65 -14.77 -17.85
CA LEU A 195 1.01 -15.85 -18.78
C LEU A 195 2.31 -16.57 -18.38
N ARG A 196 3.28 -15.85 -17.82
CA ARG A 196 4.63 -16.39 -17.52
C ARG A 196 4.76 -16.94 -16.10
N GLN A 197 3.85 -16.62 -15.20
CA GLN A 197 3.97 -17.04 -13.81
C GLN A 197 3.77 -18.56 -13.66
N LYS A 198 4.68 -19.19 -12.90
CA LYS A 198 4.63 -20.63 -12.54
C LYS A 198 3.88 -20.89 -11.23
N SER A 199 3.66 -19.84 -10.45
CA SER A 199 3.03 -19.85 -9.14
C SER A 199 2.01 -18.72 -9.12
N ASN A 200 0.80 -18.94 -8.60
CA ASN A 200 -0.27 -17.94 -8.52
C ASN A 200 0.15 -16.75 -7.63
N LYS A 201 0.82 -15.76 -8.23
CA LYS A 201 1.23 -14.52 -7.58
C LYS A 201 0.29 -13.39 -7.97
N TYR A 202 0.24 -12.40 -7.10
CA TYR A 202 -0.64 -11.25 -7.25
C TYR A 202 0.11 -10.02 -7.75
N ILE A 203 -0.64 -9.14 -8.39
CA ILE A 203 -0.20 -7.85 -8.93
C ILE A 203 -0.79 -6.76 -8.05
N LEU A 204 0.05 -5.92 -7.43
CA LEU A 204 -0.42 -4.73 -6.73
C LEU A 204 -0.37 -3.54 -7.69
N VAL A 205 -1.52 -2.89 -7.92
CA VAL A 205 -1.63 -1.74 -8.81
C VAL A 205 -2.00 -0.52 -7.98
N HIS A 206 -1.23 0.55 -8.11
CA HIS A 206 -1.54 1.80 -7.40
C HIS A 206 -1.30 3.03 -8.26
N CYS A 207 -2.11 4.06 -8.01
CA CYS A 207 -1.77 5.47 -8.25
C CYS A 207 -1.56 6.11 -6.87
N THR A 208 -1.78 7.42 -6.70
CA THR A 208 -1.69 8.09 -5.40
C THR A 208 -2.72 7.52 -4.42
N HIS A 209 -4.01 7.48 -4.77
CA HIS A 209 -5.07 6.98 -3.89
C HIS A 209 -5.64 5.61 -4.27
N GLY A 210 -5.36 5.11 -5.47
CA GLY A 210 -5.80 3.77 -5.90
C GLY A 210 -7.27 3.69 -6.35
N TYR A 211 -7.80 4.75 -6.97
CA TYR A 211 -9.21 4.83 -7.40
C TYR A 211 -9.35 5.12 -8.90
N ASN A 212 -9.18 6.37 -9.34
CA ASN A 212 -9.50 6.77 -10.73
C ASN A 212 -8.56 6.14 -11.77
N ARG A 213 -7.26 6.49 -11.79
CA ARG A 213 -6.28 5.90 -12.72
C ARG A 213 -6.16 4.38 -12.56
N THR A 214 -6.14 3.90 -11.31
CA THR A 214 -6.08 2.46 -11.02
C THR A 214 -7.29 1.73 -11.59
N GLY A 215 -8.51 2.22 -11.34
CA GLY A 215 -9.74 1.65 -11.84
C GLY A 215 -9.81 1.68 -13.36
N TYR A 216 -9.42 2.79 -13.97
CA TYR A 216 -9.41 2.95 -15.43
C TYR A 216 -8.52 1.91 -16.10
N MET A 217 -7.29 1.76 -15.62
CA MET A 217 -6.35 0.75 -16.11
C MET A 217 -6.90 -0.67 -15.95
N ILE A 218 -7.44 -0.99 -14.77
CA ILE A 218 -7.99 -2.32 -14.48
C ILE A 218 -9.22 -2.62 -15.35
N ILE A 219 -10.13 -1.66 -15.52
CA ILE A 219 -11.32 -1.83 -16.35
C ILE A 219 -10.93 -2.08 -17.82
N HIS A 220 -9.97 -1.32 -18.36
CA HIS A 220 -9.45 -1.58 -19.71
C HIS A 220 -8.88 -3.00 -19.84
N TYR A 221 -8.15 -3.48 -18.83
CA TYR A 221 -7.65 -4.85 -18.81
C TYR A 221 -8.79 -5.88 -18.79
N LEU A 222 -9.79 -5.70 -17.93
CA LEU A 222 -10.93 -6.62 -17.84
C LEU A 222 -11.70 -6.69 -19.16
N MET A 223 -12.08 -5.54 -19.72
CA MET A 223 -12.82 -5.44 -21.00
C MET A 223 -12.07 -6.05 -22.18
N ARG A 224 -10.73 -6.08 -22.16
CA ARG A 224 -9.90 -6.64 -23.24
C ARG A 224 -9.59 -8.13 -23.05
N THR A 225 -9.86 -8.68 -21.88
CA THR A 225 -9.53 -10.08 -21.55
C THR A 225 -10.75 -10.94 -21.21
N GLN A 226 -11.90 -10.32 -20.96
CA GLN A 226 -13.14 -10.99 -20.59
C GLN A 226 -14.32 -10.39 -21.37
N PRO A 227 -15.30 -11.22 -21.76
CA PRO A 227 -16.51 -10.72 -22.41
C PRO A 227 -17.41 -10.03 -21.37
N MET A 228 -17.33 -8.71 -21.27
CA MET A 228 -18.15 -7.90 -20.36
C MET A 228 -18.47 -6.53 -20.96
N SER A 229 -19.52 -5.88 -20.47
CA SER A 229 -19.85 -4.49 -20.79
C SER A 229 -19.09 -3.50 -19.91
N VAL A 230 -18.99 -2.24 -20.35
CA VAL A 230 -18.36 -1.15 -19.57
C VAL A 230 -19.01 -1.02 -18.19
N THR A 231 -20.34 -1.09 -18.14
CA THR A 231 -21.12 -1.02 -16.89
C THR A 231 -20.74 -2.13 -15.92
N GLN A 232 -20.63 -3.37 -16.41
CA GLN A 232 -20.23 -4.50 -15.58
C GLN A 232 -18.81 -4.31 -15.04
N ALA A 233 -17.86 -3.90 -15.87
CA ALA A 233 -16.48 -3.69 -15.46
C ALA A 233 -16.33 -2.58 -14.41
N ILE A 234 -17.08 -1.47 -14.57
CA ILE A 234 -17.17 -0.40 -13.56
C ILE A 234 -17.70 -0.95 -12.24
N ASN A 235 -18.80 -1.73 -12.28
CA ASN A 235 -19.39 -2.30 -11.07
C ASN A 235 -18.43 -3.26 -10.36
N PHE A 236 -17.76 -4.15 -11.11
CA PHE A 236 -16.73 -5.05 -10.57
C PHE A 236 -15.62 -4.28 -9.83
N PHE A 237 -15.14 -3.19 -10.40
CA PHE A 237 -14.13 -2.36 -9.74
C PHE A 237 -14.70 -1.64 -8.50
N SER A 238 -15.94 -1.12 -8.59
CA SER A 238 -16.61 -0.43 -7.48
C SER A 238 -16.82 -1.32 -6.27
N GLU A 239 -17.19 -2.59 -6.47
CA GLU A 239 -17.37 -3.58 -5.41
C GLU A 239 -16.03 -3.93 -4.76
N ALA A 240 -14.99 -4.09 -5.56
CA ALA A 240 -13.66 -4.43 -5.07
C ALA A 240 -12.96 -3.26 -4.38
N ARG A 241 -13.23 -2.03 -4.81
CA ARG A 241 -12.60 -0.82 -4.29
C ARG A 241 -13.62 0.32 -4.14
N PRO A 242 -14.55 0.24 -3.16
CA PRO A 242 -15.61 1.23 -3.01
C PRO A 242 -15.09 2.66 -2.81
N PRO A 243 -15.67 3.67 -3.49
CA PRO A 243 -16.86 3.59 -4.35
C PRO A 243 -16.55 3.28 -5.84
N GLY A 244 -15.31 2.94 -6.17
CA GLY A 244 -14.82 2.79 -7.53
C GLY A 244 -14.23 4.10 -8.08
N ILE A 245 -14.35 4.28 -9.40
CA ILE A 245 -13.99 5.54 -10.05
C ILE A 245 -15.06 6.58 -9.69
N TYR A 246 -14.62 7.71 -9.14
CA TYR A 246 -15.50 8.81 -8.70
C TYR A 246 -15.31 10.09 -9.51
N LYS A 247 -14.38 10.11 -10.47
CA LYS A 247 -14.20 11.20 -11.44
C LYS A 247 -15.05 10.92 -12.70
N PRO A 248 -16.06 11.75 -13.05
CA PRO A 248 -16.99 11.45 -14.15
C PRO A 248 -16.34 11.35 -15.53
N ASP A 249 -15.33 12.18 -15.81
CA ASP A 249 -14.54 12.19 -17.03
C ASP A 249 -13.88 10.83 -17.32
N TYR A 250 -13.46 10.12 -16.27
CA TYR A 250 -12.93 8.76 -16.39
C TYR A 250 -14.00 7.76 -16.83
N ILE A 251 -15.22 7.88 -16.30
CA ILE A 251 -16.35 7.03 -16.68
C ILE A 251 -16.78 7.32 -18.11
N ASP A 252 -16.91 8.60 -18.47
CA ASP A 252 -17.31 9.02 -19.82
C ASP A 252 -16.29 8.59 -20.87
N ALA A 253 -14.99 8.70 -20.58
CA ALA A 253 -13.93 8.21 -21.45
C ALA A 253 -14.00 6.69 -21.69
N LEU A 254 -14.38 5.89 -20.67
CA LEU A 254 -14.55 4.44 -20.83
C LEU A 254 -15.71 4.13 -21.80
N TYR A 255 -16.88 4.74 -21.60
CA TYR A 255 -18.02 4.54 -22.50
C TYR A 255 -17.71 5.00 -23.93
N ALA A 256 -17.07 6.15 -24.07
CA ALA A 256 -16.65 6.68 -25.38
C ALA A 256 -15.67 5.74 -26.09
N PHE A 257 -14.67 5.21 -25.38
CA PHE A 257 -13.67 4.31 -25.94
C PHE A 257 -14.26 2.98 -26.44
N TYR A 258 -15.18 2.39 -25.68
CA TYR A 258 -15.80 1.11 -26.01
C TYR A 258 -17.06 1.24 -26.87
N HIS A 259 -17.41 2.47 -27.29
CA HIS A 259 -18.58 2.77 -28.11
C HIS A 259 -19.90 2.25 -27.51
N GLU A 260 -19.99 2.21 -26.17
CA GLU A 260 -21.20 1.86 -25.45
C GLU A 260 -21.95 3.12 -25.04
N ARG A 261 -23.29 3.11 -25.14
CA ARG A 261 -24.11 4.21 -24.62
C ARG A 261 -24.11 4.15 -23.09
N ARG A 262 -23.68 5.24 -22.45
CA ARG A 262 -23.77 5.40 -21.00
C ARG A 262 -25.24 5.30 -20.55
N PRO A 263 -25.60 4.38 -19.64
CA PRO A 263 -26.95 4.29 -19.10
C PRO A 263 -27.29 5.54 -18.28
N GLU A 264 -28.51 6.07 -18.44
CA GLU A 264 -28.99 7.23 -17.67
C GLU A 264 -29.07 6.93 -16.17
N SER A 265 -29.25 5.65 -15.80
CA SER A 265 -29.23 5.18 -14.41
C SER A 265 -27.84 5.17 -13.79
N LEU A 266 -26.75 5.28 -14.57
CA LEU A 266 -25.39 5.27 -14.04
C LEU A 266 -25.02 6.65 -13.51
N VAL A 267 -25.09 6.78 -12.19
CA VAL A 267 -24.66 7.95 -11.44
C VAL A 267 -23.23 7.72 -10.96
N CYS A 268 -22.33 8.65 -11.30
CA CYS A 268 -20.97 8.62 -10.78
C CYS A 268 -21.02 8.91 -9.27
N PRO A 269 -20.35 8.11 -8.41
CA PRO A 269 -20.38 8.35 -6.98
C PRO A 269 -19.73 9.70 -6.65
N PRO A 270 -20.16 10.37 -5.58
CA PRO A 270 -19.54 11.63 -5.17
C PRO A 270 -18.10 11.39 -4.71
N THR A 271 -17.24 12.41 -4.82
CA THR A 271 -15.87 12.39 -4.29
C THR A 271 -15.87 11.88 -2.84
N PRO A 272 -15.07 10.88 -2.44
CA PRO A 272 -15.12 10.34 -1.09
C PRO A 272 -14.79 11.37 0.01
N GLU A 273 -15.36 11.21 1.21
CA GLU A 273 -15.14 12.12 2.36
C GLU A 273 -13.66 12.27 2.75
N TRP A 274 -12.89 11.17 2.67
CA TRP A 274 -11.46 11.17 2.97
C TRP A 274 -10.64 12.03 1.99
N LYS A 275 -11.13 12.28 0.78
CA LYS A 275 -10.52 13.20 -0.18
C LYS A 275 -11.02 14.63 0.05
N ARG A 276 -12.33 14.83 0.25
CA ARG A 276 -12.90 16.17 0.51
C ARG A 276 -12.30 16.86 1.74
N SER A 277 -12.02 16.09 2.79
CA SER A 277 -11.45 16.62 4.03
C SER A 277 -10.05 17.23 3.85
N SER A 278 -9.36 16.93 2.74
CA SER A 278 -8.09 17.56 2.38
C SER A 278 -8.22 18.74 1.41
N ASP A 279 -9.40 18.96 0.86
CA ASP A 279 -9.64 20.03 -0.11
C ASP A 279 -9.96 21.36 0.56
N LEU A 280 -10.23 21.37 1.87
CA LEU A 280 -10.44 22.59 2.65
C LEU A 280 -9.15 22.98 3.35
N ASP A 281 -8.58 24.12 2.97
CA ASP A 281 -7.50 24.72 3.76
C ASP A 281 -8.03 25.29 5.09
N LEU A 282 -7.13 25.76 5.96
CA LEU A 282 -7.51 26.37 7.25
C LEU A 282 -8.38 27.64 7.11
N ASN A 283 -8.53 28.15 5.89
CA ASN A 283 -9.37 29.30 5.52
C ASN A 283 -10.68 28.91 4.81
N GLY A 284 -10.91 27.62 4.51
CA GLY A 284 -12.09 27.13 3.79
C GLY A 284 -12.04 27.28 2.27
N GLU A 285 -10.88 27.54 1.68
CA GLU A 285 -10.69 27.59 0.22
C GLU A 285 -10.27 26.22 -0.34
N ALA A 286 -10.64 25.98 -1.60
CA ALA A 286 -10.33 24.74 -2.32
C ALA A 286 -8.81 24.61 -2.56
N ALA A 287 -8.17 23.60 -1.96
CA ALA A 287 -6.78 23.27 -2.27
C ALA A 287 -6.65 22.83 -3.73
N VAL A 288 -5.59 23.30 -4.41
CA VAL A 288 -5.27 22.85 -5.77
C VAL A 288 -4.91 21.37 -5.72
N ASP A 289 -5.48 20.57 -6.63
CA ASP A 289 -5.25 19.13 -6.77
C ASP A 289 -3.81 18.88 -7.30
N ASP A 290 -2.79 19.13 -6.47
CA ASP A 290 -1.35 18.92 -6.75
C ASP A 290 -0.99 17.41 -6.76
N ASP A 291 -1.88 16.55 -7.29
CA ASP A 291 -1.86 15.12 -7.03
C ASP A 291 -0.65 14.39 -7.63
N ASP A 292 0.14 15.01 -8.52
CA ASP A 292 1.29 14.37 -9.18
C ASP A 292 2.23 15.34 -9.96
N ASP A 293 2.26 16.64 -9.67
CA ASP A 293 3.11 17.61 -10.40
C ASP A 293 4.58 17.60 -9.91
N ASP A 294 5.22 16.43 -10.01
CA ASP A 294 6.68 16.36 -10.15
C ASP A 294 6.99 16.29 -11.65
N ASP A 295 7.13 17.44 -12.31
CA ASP A 295 7.91 17.50 -13.56
C ASP A 295 9.37 17.24 -13.18
N ASP A 296 9.73 15.95 -13.01
CA ASP A 296 11.11 15.51 -12.97
C ASP A 296 11.67 15.72 -14.38
N ASP A 297 12.34 16.86 -14.58
CA ASP A 297 13.09 17.21 -15.79
C ASP A 297 14.34 16.31 -15.88
N GLY A 298 14.12 15.00 -15.92
CA GLY A 298 15.09 13.95 -16.06
C GLY A 298 15.36 13.72 -17.54
N ALA A 299 16.32 14.46 -18.08
CA ALA A 299 16.84 14.26 -19.43
C ALA A 299 17.08 12.76 -19.72
N PRO A 300 16.71 12.25 -20.90
CA PRO A 300 16.91 10.85 -21.23
C PRO A 300 18.40 10.54 -21.20
N THR A 301 18.79 9.61 -20.34
CA THR A 301 20.12 9.01 -20.39
C THR A 301 20.17 8.17 -21.66
N ALA A 302 20.80 8.72 -22.70
CA ALA A 302 21.18 7.96 -23.86
C ALA A 302 22.04 6.78 -23.38
N LEU A 303 21.56 5.56 -23.61
CA LEU A 303 22.38 4.37 -23.44
C LEU A 303 23.15 4.09 -24.73
N PRO A 304 24.38 3.58 -24.62
CA PRO A 304 25.26 3.28 -25.76
C PRO A 304 24.74 2.12 -26.61
#